data_AF-A0A0E9ZFY9-F1
#
_entry.id   AF-A0A0E9ZFY9-F1
#
_cell.length_a   1.000
_cell.length_b   1.000
_cell.length_c   1.000
_cell.angle_alpha   90.00
_cell.angle_beta   90.00
_cell.angle_gamma   90.00
#
_symmetry.space_group_name_H-M   'P 1'
#
loop_
_entity.id
_entity.type
_entity.pdbx_description
1 polymer ?
#
loop_
_entity_poly.entity_id
_entity_poly.type
_entity_poly.pdbx_seq_one_letter_code
_entity_poly.pdbx_strand_id
1 'polypeptide(L)'
;MEFRHLGNGQYFPPIAPNGRVYAVPLGQETQVEIFCLTPVGIMGAGIQSHWSEIVGCYYDDETWEIIPRNYSGRGMRFRRGLSCIMVIAGNEALTTHIQGYPIPMCVINRIAFEQQRGSER
;
A
#
# COMPACT_ATOMS: atom_id res chain seq x y z
N MET A 1 9.86 12.63 2.95
CA MET A 1 10.30 11.69 1.90
C MET A 1 10.34 12.45 0.59
N GLU A 2 11.42 12.40 -0.17
CA GLU A 2 11.50 13.08 -1.47
C GLU A 2 11.27 12.09 -2.60
N PHE A 3 10.47 12.47 -3.59
CA PHE A 3 10.19 11.65 -4.77
C PHE A 3 10.81 12.26 -6.02
N ARG A 4 11.64 11.47 -6.70
CA ARG A 4 12.27 11.86 -7.96
C ARG A 4 11.64 11.11 -9.12
N HIS A 5 11.23 11.84 -10.16
CA HIS A 5 10.79 11.22 -11.41
C HIS A 5 11.99 10.63 -12.17
N LEU A 6 11.91 9.34 -12.52
CA LEU A 6 12.96 8.62 -13.25
C LEU A 6 12.70 8.57 -14.77
N GLY A 7 11.53 9.01 -15.23
CA GLY A 7 11.06 8.82 -16.61
C GLY A 7 10.04 7.68 -16.73
N ASN A 8 9.30 7.63 -17.83
CA ASN A 8 8.28 6.59 -18.11
C ASN A 8 7.24 6.39 -16.99
N GLY A 9 6.91 7.46 -16.25
CA GLY A 9 5.98 7.40 -15.12
C GLY A 9 6.53 6.75 -13.86
N GLN A 10 7.82 6.42 -13.82
CA GLN A 10 8.48 5.82 -12.67
C GLN A 10 9.01 6.88 -11.70
N TYR A 11 9.04 6.53 -10.42
CA TYR A 11 9.57 7.36 -9.33
C TYR A 11 10.57 6.58 -8.48
N PHE A 12 11.51 7.30 -7.87
CA PHE A 12 12.28 6.82 -6.73
C PHE A 12 11.97 7.68 -5.49
N PRO A 13 11.61 7.07 -4.34
CA PRO A 13 11.39 5.63 -4.14
C PRO A 13 10.15 5.12 -4.91
N PRO A 14 10.05 3.82 -5.22
CA PRO A 14 8.99 3.29 -6.06
C PRO A 14 7.62 3.43 -5.40
N ILE A 15 6.65 3.90 -6.17
CA ILE A 15 5.24 4.00 -5.77
C ILE A 15 4.46 2.81 -6.32
N ALA A 16 3.63 2.17 -5.49
CA ALA A 16 2.74 1.13 -5.96
C ALA A 16 1.71 1.72 -6.96
N PRO A 17 1.43 1.05 -8.09
CA PRO A 17 0.39 1.48 -9.03
C PRO A 17 -1.02 1.17 -8.48
N ASN A 18 -2.06 1.36 -9.31
CA ASN A 18 -3.39 0.85 -8.97
C ASN A 18 -3.41 -0.67 -9.07
N GLY A 19 -4.19 -1.34 -8.23
CA GLY A 19 -4.30 -2.79 -8.25
C GLY A 19 -4.69 -3.38 -6.90
N ARG A 20 -4.94 -4.69 -6.92
CA ARG A 20 -5.37 -5.46 -5.75
C ARG A 20 -4.16 -5.95 -4.98
N VAL A 21 -4.18 -5.80 -3.66
CA VAL A 21 -3.10 -6.21 -2.77
C VAL A 21 -3.58 -7.37 -1.91
N TYR A 22 -2.73 -8.38 -1.81
CA TYR A 22 -2.97 -9.61 -1.08
C TYR A 22 -1.87 -9.80 -0.04
N ALA A 23 -2.27 -10.04 1.21
CA ALA A 23 -1.33 -10.32 2.29
C ALA A 23 -2.01 -11.21 3.33
N VAL A 24 -1.26 -11.58 4.38
CA VAL A 24 -1.78 -12.34 5.51
C VAL A 24 -2.04 -11.36 6.67
N PRO A 25 -3.31 -11.09 7.03
CA PRO A 25 -3.65 -10.27 8.18
C PRO A 25 -3.07 -10.83 9.48
N LEU A 26 -2.71 -9.94 10.41
CA LEU A 26 -2.28 -10.35 11.73
C LEU A 26 -3.44 -11.07 12.44
N GLY A 27 -3.22 -12.32 12.85
CA GLY A 27 -4.25 -13.18 13.46
C GLY A 27 -4.95 -14.13 12.48
N GLN A 28 -4.60 -14.11 11.20
CA GLN A 28 -5.02 -15.09 10.20
C GLN A 28 -3.82 -15.91 9.71
N GLU A 29 -4.08 -17.05 9.07
CA GLU A 29 -3.03 -17.93 8.51
C GLU A 29 -2.99 -17.91 6.98
N THR A 30 -4.07 -17.45 6.34
CA THR A 30 -4.21 -17.48 4.89
C THR A 30 -4.02 -16.10 4.28
N GLN A 31 -3.54 -16.11 3.04
CA GLN A 31 -3.45 -14.90 2.24
C GLN A 31 -4.83 -14.54 1.71
N VAL A 32 -5.20 -13.27 1.86
CA VAL A 32 -6.49 -12.72 1.40
C VAL A 32 -6.27 -11.42 0.65
N GLU A 33 -7.25 -11.01 -0.14
CA GLU A 33 -7.30 -9.64 -0.67
C GLU A 33 -7.53 -8.68 0.50
N ILE A 34 -6.58 -7.80 0.77
CA ILE A 34 -6.63 -6.90 1.91
C ILE A 34 -7.18 -5.53 1.54
N PHE A 35 -6.95 -5.08 0.31
CA PHE A 35 -7.55 -3.88 -0.30
C PHE A 35 -7.09 -3.73 -1.76
N CYS A 36 -7.70 -2.78 -2.45
CA CYS A 36 -7.30 -2.27 -3.75
C CYS A 36 -6.77 -0.84 -3.62
N LEU A 37 -5.63 -0.58 -4.27
CA LEU A 37 -5.11 0.77 -4.50
C LEU A 37 -5.83 1.38 -5.71
N THR A 38 -6.42 2.55 -5.50
CA THR A 38 -7.18 3.29 -6.52
C THR A 38 -6.60 4.69 -6.69
N PRO A 39 -6.98 5.46 -7.73
CA PRO A 39 -6.54 6.85 -7.85
C PRO A 39 -6.87 7.73 -6.62
N VAL A 40 -7.93 7.40 -5.88
CA VAL A 40 -8.46 8.26 -4.79
C VAL A 40 -8.08 7.80 -3.39
N GLY A 41 -7.60 6.56 -3.23
CA GLY A 41 -7.37 5.96 -1.92
C GLY A 41 -7.28 4.43 -1.92
N ILE A 42 -7.45 3.87 -0.73
CA ILE A 42 -7.51 2.44 -0.45
C ILE A 42 -8.96 2.01 -0.29
N MET A 43 -9.38 0.99 -1.04
CA MET A 43 -10.78 0.54 -1.11
C MET A 43 -10.88 -0.98 -1.08
N GLY A 44 -11.97 -1.53 -0.53
CA GLY A 44 -12.27 -2.97 -0.55
C GLY A 44 -12.06 -3.66 0.80
N ALA A 45 -12.53 -4.91 0.92
CA ALA A 45 -12.49 -5.68 2.19
C ALA A 45 -13.07 -4.93 3.41
N GLY A 46 -14.11 -4.10 3.19
CA GLY A 46 -14.71 -3.27 4.24
C GLY A 46 -13.96 -1.98 4.57
N ILE A 47 -12.89 -1.67 3.85
CA ILE A 47 -12.09 -0.45 4.00
C ILE A 47 -12.46 0.55 2.90
N GLN A 48 -12.66 1.79 3.30
CA GLN A 48 -12.77 2.94 2.42
C GLN A 48 -12.01 4.09 3.08
N SER A 49 -10.86 4.44 2.51
CA SER A 49 -10.01 5.53 3.02
C SER A 49 -9.41 6.30 1.87
N HIS A 50 -9.67 7.60 1.81
CA HIS A 50 -8.92 8.51 0.95
C HIS A 50 -7.45 8.59 1.40
N TRP A 51 -6.56 9.00 0.49
CA TRP A 51 -5.14 9.17 0.82
C TRP A 51 -4.92 10.15 1.99
N SER A 52 -5.69 11.24 2.04
CA SER A 52 -5.65 12.25 3.11
C SER A 52 -6.18 11.75 4.46
N GLU A 53 -6.91 10.63 4.47
CA GLU A 53 -7.46 10.02 5.69
C GLU A 53 -6.52 9.01 6.31
N ILE A 54 -5.44 8.61 5.64
CA ILE A 54 -4.44 7.72 6.22
C ILE A 54 -3.52 8.55 7.12
N VAL A 55 -3.54 8.30 8.43
CA VAL A 55 -2.82 9.10 9.43
C VAL A 55 -1.46 8.53 9.81
N GLY A 56 -1.17 7.29 9.41
CA GLY A 56 0.09 6.65 9.72
C GLY A 56 0.32 5.37 8.94
N CYS A 57 1.60 5.03 8.80
CA CYS A 57 2.07 3.75 8.27
C CYS A 57 3.23 3.27 9.15
N TYR A 58 3.28 1.96 9.43
CA TYR A 58 4.40 1.34 10.13
C TYR A 58 4.94 0.17 9.32
N TYR A 59 6.24 -0.06 9.42
CA TYR A 59 6.92 -1.17 8.79
C TYR A 59 8.10 -1.55 9.68
N ASP A 60 7.97 -2.66 10.40
CA ASP A 60 9.00 -3.19 11.31
C ASP A 60 9.47 -4.57 10.83
N ASP A 61 10.06 -5.37 11.72
CA ASP A 61 10.57 -6.70 11.38
C ASP A 61 9.47 -7.76 11.28
N GLU A 62 8.35 -7.58 11.98
CA GLU A 62 7.27 -8.57 12.09
C GLU A 62 6.06 -8.22 11.21
N THR A 63 5.75 -6.93 11.12
CA THR A 63 4.50 -6.42 10.57
C THR A 63 4.69 -5.20 9.69
N TRP A 64 3.67 -4.97 8.87
CA TRP A 64 3.46 -3.69 8.23
C TRP A 64 2.01 -3.26 8.42
N GLU A 65 1.81 -1.96 8.57
CA GLU A 65 0.56 -1.40 9.04
C GLU A 65 0.17 -0.15 8.28
N ILE A 66 -1.13 0.03 8.07
CA ILE A 66 -1.73 1.25 7.57
C ILE A 66 -2.81 1.66 8.56
N ILE A 67 -2.83 2.94 8.92
CA ILE A 67 -3.77 3.49 9.90
C ILE A 67 -4.68 4.51 9.22
N PRO A 68 -5.87 4.11 8.77
CA PRO A 68 -6.91 5.05 8.36
C PRO A 68 -7.50 5.76 9.58
N ARG A 69 -7.84 7.05 9.44
CA ARG A 69 -8.45 7.90 10.48
C ARG A 69 -9.73 7.31 11.05
N ASN A 70 -10.56 6.72 10.18
CA ASN A 70 -11.89 6.22 10.53
C ASN A 70 -11.91 4.71 10.85
N TYR A 71 -10.74 4.09 11.01
CA TYR A 71 -10.65 2.66 11.33
C TYR A 71 -10.69 2.46 12.84
N SER A 72 -11.80 1.94 13.37
CA SER A 72 -11.95 1.60 14.78
C SER A 72 -11.09 0.38 15.15
N GLY A 73 -9.85 0.62 15.61
CA GLY A 73 -8.90 -0.44 16.00
C GLY A 73 -7.44 0.01 15.96
N ARG A 74 -6.48 -0.94 16.07
CA ARG A 74 -5.03 -0.70 15.98
C ARG A 74 -4.52 -0.56 14.51
N GLY A 75 -5.34 -0.04 13.59
CA GLY A 75 -5.03 -0.01 12.16
C GLY A 75 -5.12 -1.38 11.47
N MET A 76 -4.84 -1.40 10.17
CA MET A 76 -4.76 -2.61 9.35
C MET A 76 -3.35 -3.18 9.46
N ARG A 77 -3.19 -4.35 10.09
CA ARG A 77 -1.88 -4.97 10.37
C ARG A 77 -1.72 -6.27 9.61
N PHE A 78 -0.57 -6.44 8.95
CA PHE A 78 -0.28 -7.59 8.10
C PHE A 78 1.10 -8.16 8.42
N ARG A 79 1.27 -9.48 8.27
CA ARG A 79 2.56 -10.15 8.52
C ARG A 79 3.57 -9.78 7.43
N ARG A 80 4.78 -9.40 7.84
CA ARG A 80 5.89 -9.09 6.94
C ARG A 80 6.68 -10.35 6.51
N GLY A 81 6.79 -11.33 7.40
CA GLY A 81 7.49 -12.60 7.13
C GLY A 81 6.82 -13.51 6.09
N LEU A 82 5.67 -13.10 5.55
CA LEU A 82 4.91 -13.83 4.54
C LEU A 82 4.77 -12.96 3.29
N SER A 83 4.68 -13.60 2.12
CA SER A 83 4.62 -12.90 0.83
C SER A 83 3.42 -11.95 0.76
N CYS A 84 3.69 -10.68 0.48
CA CYS A 84 2.70 -9.71 0.04
C CYS A 84 2.72 -9.65 -1.50
N ILE A 85 1.55 -9.80 -2.11
CA ILE A 85 1.39 -9.90 -3.57
C ILE A 85 0.50 -8.75 -4.04
N MET A 86 0.78 -8.25 -5.23
CA MET A 86 -0.06 -7.30 -5.93
C MET A 86 -0.43 -7.83 -7.31
N VAL A 87 -1.70 -7.64 -7.68
CA VAL A 87 -2.19 -7.77 -9.07
C VAL A 87 -2.40 -6.36 -9.59
N ILE A 88 -1.51 -5.90 -10.48
CA ILE A 88 -1.53 -4.54 -11.04
C ILE A 88 -2.76 -4.41 -11.95
N ALA A 89 -3.49 -3.28 -11.86
CA ALA A 89 -4.66 -3.05 -12.70
C ALA A 89 -4.31 -3.13 -14.20
N GLY A 90 -5.09 -3.89 -14.97
CA GLY A 90 -4.82 -4.15 -16.39
C GLY A 90 -3.71 -5.18 -16.65
N ASN A 91 -3.20 -5.84 -15.60
CA ASN A 91 -2.23 -6.92 -15.68
C ASN A 91 -2.71 -8.11 -14.84
N GLU A 92 -2.52 -9.33 -15.33
CA GLU A 92 -2.90 -10.56 -14.63
C GLU A 92 -1.74 -11.15 -13.81
N ALA A 93 -0.52 -10.63 -13.99
CA ALA A 93 0.67 -11.13 -13.32
C ALA A 93 0.69 -10.81 -11.82
N LEU A 94 1.08 -11.80 -11.02
CA LEU A 94 1.37 -11.63 -9.60
C LEU A 94 2.72 -10.94 -9.43
N THR A 95 2.73 -9.82 -8.72
CA THR A 95 3.93 -9.02 -8.45
C THR A 95 4.23 -9.02 -6.97
N THR A 96 5.43 -9.43 -6.57
CA THR A 96 5.90 -9.37 -5.17
C THR A 96 6.83 -8.18 -4.91
N HIS A 97 7.41 -7.60 -5.98
CA HIS A 97 8.35 -6.51 -5.90
C HIS A 97 8.18 -5.53 -7.06
N ILE A 98 8.44 -4.24 -6.81
CA ILE A 98 8.52 -3.19 -7.83
C ILE A 98 9.88 -2.51 -7.67
N GLN A 99 10.67 -2.50 -8.75
CA GLN A 99 12.05 -1.96 -8.74
C GLN A 99 12.93 -2.55 -7.61
N GLY A 100 12.73 -3.81 -7.26
CA GLY A 100 13.45 -4.49 -6.18
C GLY A 100 12.92 -4.23 -4.76
N TYR A 101 11.92 -3.36 -4.60
CA TYR A 101 11.30 -3.09 -3.29
C TYR A 101 10.06 -3.97 -3.09
N PRO A 102 9.83 -4.50 -1.87
CA PRO A 102 8.67 -5.33 -1.59
C PRO A 102 7.38 -4.50 -1.64
N ILE A 103 6.27 -5.11 -2.06
CA ILE A 103 4.98 -4.42 -2.23
C ILE A 103 4.59 -3.55 -1.02
N PRO A 104 4.72 -3.98 0.25
CA PRO A 104 4.38 -3.14 1.40
C PRO A 104 5.11 -1.79 1.41
N MET A 105 6.41 -1.77 1.07
CA MET A 105 7.18 -0.53 0.98
C MET A 105 6.68 0.35 -0.16
N CYS A 106 6.36 -0.23 -1.30
CA CYS A 106 5.80 0.50 -2.44
C CYS A 106 4.42 1.11 -2.11
N VAL A 107 3.59 0.42 -1.31
CA VAL A 107 2.31 0.92 -0.82
C VAL A 107 2.51 2.11 0.11
N ILE A 108 3.43 2.01 1.08
CA ILE A 108 3.76 3.10 2.00
C ILE A 108 4.29 4.33 1.24
N ASN A 109 5.17 4.11 0.27
CA ASN A 109 5.64 5.17 -0.62
C ASN A 109 4.49 5.81 -1.41
N ARG A 110 3.53 5.01 -1.90
CA ARG A 110 2.36 5.53 -2.62
C ARG A 110 1.52 6.42 -1.71
N ILE A 111 1.28 6.03 -0.46
CA ILE A 111 0.53 6.85 0.52
C ILE A 111 1.24 8.19 0.73
N ALA A 112 2.54 8.18 1.01
CA ALA A 112 3.32 9.40 1.22
C ALA A 112 3.33 10.32 -0.02
N PHE A 113 3.45 9.73 -1.22
CA PHE A 113 3.43 10.46 -2.49
C PHE A 113 2.10 11.21 -2.71
N GLU A 114 0.98 10.53 -2.51
CA GLU A 114 -0.35 11.12 -2.73
C GLU A 114 -0.68 12.20 -1.69
N GLN A 115 -0.23 12.02 -0.45
CA GLN A 115 -0.40 13.03 0.60
C GLN A 115 0.40 14.31 0.34
N GLN A 116 1.60 14.19 -0.21
CA GLN A 116 2.38 15.37 -0.63
C GLN A 116 1.70 16.11 -1.77
N ARG A 117 1.26 15.39 -2.82
CA ARG A 117 0.53 15.98 -3.95
C ARG A 117 -0.79 16.65 -3.55
N GLY A 118 -1.47 16.13 -2.53
CA GLY A 118 -2.68 16.73 -1.98
C GLY A 118 -2.43 17.98 -1.14
N SER A 119 -1.24 18.12 -0.55
CA SER A 119 -0.85 19.28 0.28
C SER A 119 -0.34 20.47 -0.54
N GLU A 120 0.05 20.24 -1.79
CA GLU A 120 0.51 21.26 -2.74
C GLU A 120 -0.63 21.96 -3.50
N ARG A 121 -1.89 21.63 -3.20
CA ARG A 121 -3.10 22.21 -3.79
C ARG A 121 -3.85 23.06 -2.77
#